data_AF-A0A1M4PMT7-F1
#
_entry.id   AF-A0A1M4PMT7-F1
#
_cell.length_a   1.000
_cell.length_b   1.000
_cell.length_c   1.000
_cell.angle_alpha   90.00
_cell.angle_beta   90.00
_cell.angle_gamma   90.00
#
_symmetry.space_group_name_H-M   'P 1'
#
loop_
_entity.id
_entity.type
_entity.pdbx_description
1 polymer ?
#
loop_
_entity_poly.entity_id
_entity_poly.type
_entity_poly.pdbx_seq_one_letter_code
_entity_poly.pdbx_strand_id
1 'polypeptide(L)'
;MEELNIENSKVRARRALEDGYFMIESKMPVLVTAIKELNEPRYPSIKGIYEAYKGDKVKVLSAKDIKADENNIGLDGSPTQVNKSFTPPGRGGESEIIEGSPKEQARELIVRLKEEKII
;
A
#
# COMPACT_ATOMS: atom_id res chain seq x y z
N MET A 1 -8.77 -3.71 0.91
CA MET A 1 -9.94 -4.04 1.77
C MET A 1 -9.51 -3.98 3.24
N GLU A 2 -10.39 -3.54 4.13
CA GLU A 2 -10.11 -3.40 5.58
C GLU A 2 -10.66 -4.55 6.41
N GLU A 3 -11.68 -5.26 5.92
CA GLU A 3 -12.29 -6.38 6.61
C GLU A 3 -12.71 -7.44 5.58
N LEU A 4 -12.55 -8.71 5.93
CA LEU A 4 -12.87 -9.85 5.08
C LEU A 4 -13.50 -10.96 5.91
N ASN A 5 -14.76 -11.28 5.62
CA ASN A 5 -15.49 -12.39 6.22
C ASN A 5 -15.87 -13.40 5.14
N ILE A 6 -15.62 -14.67 5.40
CA ILE A 6 -15.92 -15.77 4.48
C ILE A 6 -16.93 -16.68 5.16
N GLU A 7 -18.09 -16.83 4.55
CA GLU A 7 -19.16 -17.72 5.03
C GLU A 7 -19.60 -18.64 3.90
N ASN A 8 -19.46 -19.95 4.11
CA ASN A 8 -19.77 -20.98 3.11
C ASN A 8 -19.04 -20.72 1.77
N SER A 9 -19.79 -20.36 0.72
CA SER A 9 -19.28 -20.07 -0.63
C SER A 9 -19.32 -18.58 -0.97
N LYS A 10 -19.53 -17.70 0.01
CA LYS A 10 -19.62 -16.26 -0.16
C LYS A 10 -18.51 -15.54 0.58
N VAL A 11 -18.07 -14.44 -0.01
CA VAL A 11 -17.09 -13.52 0.55
C VAL A 11 -17.79 -12.19 0.77
N ARG A 12 -17.72 -11.67 1.99
CA ARG A 12 -18.19 -10.33 2.35
C ARG A 12 -17.00 -9.50 2.79
N ALA A 13 -16.77 -8.37 2.14
CA ALA A 13 -15.59 -7.53 2.37
C ALA A 13 -15.95 -6.06 2.54
N ARG A 14 -15.18 -5.36 3.36
CA ARG A 14 -15.19 -3.90 3.48
C ARG A 14 -14.13 -3.30 2.56
N ARG A 15 -14.56 -2.61 1.50
CA ARG A 15 -13.68 -1.89 0.57
C ARG A 15 -13.56 -0.44 1.03
N ALA A 16 -12.35 -0.04 1.45
CA ALA A 16 -12.03 1.33 1.81
C ALA A 16 -12.18 2.31 0.63
N LEU A 17 -12.62 3.51 0.97
CA LEU A 17 -12.64 4.74 0.15
C LEU A 17 -12.01 5.86 0.99
N GLU A 18 -11.82 7.03 0.39
CA GLU A 18 -11.27 8.21 1.09
C GLU A 18 -12.15 8.63 2.28
N ASP A 19 -13.47 8.67 2.08
CA ASP A 19 -14.43 9.16 3.09
C ASP A 19 -15.36 8.06 3.66
N GLY A 20 -14.97 6.78 3.56
CA GLY A 20 -15.80 5.69 4.08
C GLY A 20 -15.51 4.33 3.47
N TYR A 21 -16.53 3.50 3.33
CA TYR A 21 -16.38 2.15 2.79
C TYR A 21 -17.62 1.63 2.06
N PHE A 22 -17.40 0.66 1.17
CA PHE A 22 -18.45 -0.20 0.62
C PHE A 22 -18.44 -1.57 1.28
N MET A 23 -19.63 -2.08 1.60
CA MET A 23 -19.83 -3.50 1.92
C MET A 23 -20.16 -4.25 0.64
N ILE A 24 -19.29 -5.17 0.24
CA ILE A 24 -19.44 -5.95 -0.99
C ILE A 24 -19.60 -7.42 -0.61
N GLU A 25 -20.58 -8.09 -1.21
CA GLU A 25 -20.76 -9.54 -1.13
C GLU A 25 -20.61 -10.15 -2.53
N SER A 26 -19.88 -11.27 -2.64
CA SER A 26 -19.74 -12.02 -3.89
C SER A 26 -19.62 -13.53 -3.63
N LYS A 27 -19.98 -14.35 -4.62
CA LYS A 27 -19.76 -15.80 -4.59
C LYS A 27 -18.35 -16.14 -5.08
N MET A 28 -17.72 -17.14 -4.48
CA MET A 28 -16.41 -17.63 -4.92
C MET A 28 -16.49 -18.33 -6.29
N PRO A 29 -15.42 -18.30 -7.13
CA PRO A 29 -14.10 -17.73 -6.85
C PRO A 29 -14.02 -16.22 -7.09
N VAL A 30 -13.23 -15.53 -6.25
CA VAL A 30 -12.99 -14.07 -6.35
C VAL A 30 -11.51 -13.73 -6.17
N LEU A 31 -11.06 -12.67 -6.84
CA LEU A 31 -9.78 -12.02 -6.59
C LEU A 31 -9.99 -10.85 -5.64
N VAL A 32 -9.18 -10.75 -4.59
CA VAL A 32 -9.28 -9.64 -3.64
C VAL A 32 -7.90 -9.08 -3.31
N THR A 33 -7.77 -7.75 -3.29
CA THR A 33 -6.53 -7.06 -2.92
C THR A 33 -6.63 -6.51 -1.48
N ALA A 34 -5.67 -6.91 -0.65
CA ALA A 34 -5.53 -6.46 0.72
C ALA A 34 -4.78 -5.12 0.78
N ILE A 35 -5.18 -4.25 1.70
CA ILE A 35 -4.39 -3.07 2.09
C ILE A 35 -3.82 -3.33 3.49
N LYS A 36 -2.84 -2.53 3.92
CA LYS A 36 -2.12 -2.75 5.19
C LYS A 36 -3.04 -2.72 6.42
N GLU A 37 -4.18 -2.04 6.31
CA GLU A 37 -5.19 -1.89 7.37
C GLU A 37 -6.02 -3.16 7.60
N LEU A 38 -5.94 -4.16 6.71
CA LEU A 38 -6.74 -5.39 6.82
C LEU A 38 -6.45 -6.16 8.11
N ASN A 39 -5.17 -6.32 8.45
CA ASN A 39 -4.71 -7.05 9.62
C ASN A 39 -3.24 -6.73 9.94
N GLU A 40 -2.82 -7.09 11.15
CA GLU A 40 -1.41 -7.10 11.54
C GLU A 40 -0.81 -8.50 11.27
N PRO A 41 0.20 -8.64 10.40
CA PRO A 41 0.85 -9.92 10.16
C PRO A 41 1.49 -10.47 11.45
N ARG A 42 1.14 -11.69 11.82
CA ARG A 42 1.72 -12.36 12.99
C ARG A 42 3.23 -12.58 12.83
N TYR A 43 3.96 -12.53 13.95
CA TYR A 43 5.36 -12.96 13.97
C TYR A 43 5.52 -14.46 13.69
N PRO A 44 6.62 -14.87 13.03
CA PRO A 44 6.94 -16.28 12.87
C PRO A 44 7.38 -16.89 14.22
N SER A 45 7.04 -18.15 14.45
CA SER A 45 7.56 -18.90 15.59
C SER A 45 8.90 -19.56 15.24
N ILE A 46 9.77 -19.75 16.23
CA ILE A 46 11.08 -20.43 16.03
C ILE A 46 10.87 -21.80 15.37
N LYS A 47 9.94 -22.60 15.89
CA LYS A 47 9.59 -23.91 15.31
C LYS A 47 9.13 -23.78 13.86
N GLY A 48 8.29 -22.80 13.55
CA GLY A 48 7.81 -22.54 12.20
C GLY A 48 8.92 -22.19 11.21
N ILE A 49 9.95 -21.46 11.68
CA ILE A 49 11.15 -21.17 10.86
C ILE A 49 11.88 -22.47 10.53
N TYR A 50 12.22 -23.30 11.52
CA TYR A 50 12.90 -24.58 11.27
C TYR A 50 12.10 -25.52 10.35
N GLU A 51 10.77 -25.54 10.50
CA GLU A 51 9.89 -26.34 9.64
C GLU A 51 9.81 -25.80 8.20
N ALA A 52 9.89 -24.49 8.01
CA ALA A 52 9.90 -23.87 6.69
C ALA A 52 11.20 -24.17 5.92
N TYR A 53 12.34 -24.17 6.62
CA TYR A 53 13.65 -24.54 6.04
C TYR A 53 13.84 -26.05 5.86
N LYS A 54 13.02 -26.89 6.52
CA LYS A 54 13.11 -28.34 6.40
C LYS A 54 12.49 -28.83 5.09
N GLY A 55 13.31 -29.52 4.30
CA GLY A 55 12.92 -30.09 3.02
C GLY A 55 12.83 -29.04 1.91
N ASP A 56 12.68 -29.50 0.68
CA ASP A 56 12.57 -28.63 -0.50
C ASP A 56 11.09 -28.27 -0.75
N LYS A 57 10.53 -27.42 0.12
CA LYS A 57 9.12 -26.99 0.06
C LYS A 57 8.86 -25.86 -0.94
N VAL A 58 9.92 -25.19 -1.39
CA VAL A 58 9.81 -24.05 -2.30
C VAL A 58 9.84 -24.54 -3.73
N LYS A 59 8.68 -24.63 -4.36
CA LYS A 59 8.59 -25.00 -5.77
C LYS A 59 9.04 -23.83 -6.65
N VAL A 60 10.18 -23.96 -7.30
CA VAL A 60 10.63 -23.01 -8.33
C VAL A 60 9.94 -23.36 -9.65
N LEU A 61 9.24 -22.39 -10.21
CA LEU A 61 8.53 -22.52 -11.49
C LEU A 61 9.12 -21.54 -12.49
N SER A 62 9.39 -22.03 -13.70
CA SER A 62 9.74 -21.24 -14.87
C SER A 62 8.50 -20.95 -15.73
N ALA A 63 8.61 -20.02 -16.68
CA ALA A 63 7.56 -19.73 -17.66
C ALA A 63 7.09 -20.99 -18.42
N LYS A 64 8.03 -21.92 -18.69
CA LYS A 64 7.75 -23.20 -19.38
C LYS A 64 6.87 -24.12 -18.53
N ASP A 65 7.07 -24.13 -17.21
CA ASP A 65 6.32 -25.00 -16.29
C ASP A 65 4.84 -24.62 -16.21
N ILE A 66 4.51 -23.35 -16.47
CA ILE A 66 3.14 -22.83 -16.49
C ILE A 66 2.59 -22.59 -17.90
N LYS A 67 3.37 -22.91 -18.94
CA LYS A 67 3.02 -22.65 -20.36
C LYS A 67 2.62 -21.19 -20.60
N ALA A 68 3.34 -20.26 -19.98
CA ALA A 68 3.10 -18.83 -20.18
C ALA A 68 3.48 -18.42 -21.61
N ASP A 69 2.72 -17.48 -22.16
CA ASP A 69 3.04 -16.86 -23.45
C ASP A 69 4.19 -15.87 -23.27
N GLU A 70 5.31 -16.12 -23.95
CA GLU A 70 6.53 -15.30 -23.86
C GLU A 70 6.29 -13.87 -24.36
N ASN A 71 5.29 -13.64 -25.23
CA ASN A 71 4.94 -12.31 -25.73
C ASN A 71 4.15 -11.47 -24.73
N ASN A 72 3.70 -12.05 -23.61
CA ASN A 72 2.85 -11.40 -22.61
C ASN A 72 3.53 -11.33 -21.22
N ILE A 73 4.83 -11.61 -21.14
CA ILE A 73 5.60 -11.59 -19.89
C ILE A 73 6.91 -10.83 -20.06
N GLY A 74 7.50 -10.42 -18.94
CA GLY A 74 8.80 -9.74 -18.93
C GLY A 74 8.74 -8.34 -19.55
N LEU A 75 9.89 -7.87 -20.04
CA LEU A 75 10.01 -6.54 -20.65
C LEU A 75 9.34 -6.49 -22.03
N ASP A 76 9.53 -7.53 -22.84
CA ASP A 76 9.02 -7.60 -24.21
C ASP A 76 7.49 -7.65 -24.26
N GLY A 77 6.86 -8.29 -23.27
CA GLY A 77 5.40 -8.32 -23.14
C GLY A 77 4.79 -7.14 -22.36
N SER A 78 5.60 -6.19 -21.88
CA SER A 78 5.08 -5.04 -21.12
C SER A 78 4.63 -3.90 -22.04
N PRO A 79 3.35 -3.46 -21.98
CA PRO A 79 2.88 -2.33 -22.78
C PRO A 79 3.46 -0.98 -22.30
N THR A 80 4.03 -0.92 -21.09
CA THR A 80 4.61 0.30 -20.51
C THR A 80 6.12 0.15 -20.34
N GLN A 81 6.88 1.20 -20.68
CA GLN A 81 8.34 1.25 -20.49
C GLN A 81 8.74 2.48 -19.67
N VAL A 82 9.60 2.28 -18.67
CA VAL A 82 10.14 3.37 -17.86
C VAL A 82 11.22 4.09 -18.66
N ASN A 83 10.92 5.29 -19.17
CA ASN A 83 11.86 6.06 -19.98
C ASN A 83 12.94 6.74 -19.11
N LYS A 84 12.55 7.35 -17.98
CA LYS A 84 13.46 8.03 -17.07
C LYS A 84 12.93 7.98 -15.65
N SER A 85 13.81 7.71 -14.70
CA SER A 85 13.56 7.87 -13.27
C SER A 85 14.49 8.96 -12.74
N PHE A 86 13.97 9.84 -11.90
CA PHE A 86 14.74 10.90 -11.26
C PHE A 86 14.20 11.12 -9.85
N THR A 87 15.08 11.51 -8.95
CA THR A 87 14.69 11.88 -7.59
C THR A 87 13.95 13.22 -7.65
N PRO A 88 12.74 13.35 -7.08
CA PRO A 88 12.09 14.65 -6.99
C PRO A 88 12.99 15.61 -6.20
N PRO A 89 13.05 16.90 -6.57
CA PRO A 89 13.83 17.87 -5.79
C PRO A 89 13.32 17.88 -4.35
N GLY A 90 14.23 18.09 -3.39
CA GLY A 90 13.83 18.30 -1.99
C GLY A 90 12.85 19.46 -1.89
N ARG A 91 12.03 19.50 -0.82
CA ARG A 91 11.14 20.64 -0.56
C ARG A 91 11.99 21.92 -0.47
N GLY A 92 12.00 22.68 -1.55
CA GLY A 92 12.57 24.01 -1.61
C GLY A 92 11.55 24.99 -1.09
N GLY A 93 11.89 25.67 -0.01
CA GLY A 93 11.08 26.73 0.59
C GLY A 93 11.87 27.32 1.74
N GLU A 94 11.81 28.63 1.89
CA GLU A 94 12.27 29.28 3.12
C GLU A 94 11.29 28.89 4.23
N SER A 95 11.80 28.24 5.27
CA SER A 95 11.02 27.91 6.46
C SER A 95 11.31 28.93 7.54
N GLU A 96 10.29 29.62 8.02
CA GLU A 96 10.38 30.47 9.20
C GLU A 96 9.99 29.67 10.45
N ILE A 97 10.84 29.67 11.47
CA ILE A 97 10.53 29.12 12.78
C ILE A 97 10.06 30.28 13.66
N ILE A 98 8.83 30.20 14.16
CA ILE A 98 8.25 31.20 15.05
C ILE A 98 8.60 30.83 16.50
N GLU A 99 9.26 31.73 17.21
CA GLU A 99 9.66 31.55 18.62
C GLU A 99 8.66 32.18 19.60
N GLY A 100 8.81 31.88 20.89
CA GLY A 100 7.99 32.44 21.97
C GLY A 100 7.09 31.42 22.67
N SER A 101 6.15 31.89 23.48
CA SER A 101 5.16 31.04 24.14
C SER A 101 4.13 30.49 23.14
N PRO A 102 3.42 29.38 23.45
CA PRO A 102 2.44 28.81 22.52
C PRO A 102 1.36 29.80 22.05
N LYS A 103 1.00 30.76 22.91
CA LYS A 103 -0.01 31.77 22.58
C LYS A 103 0.51 32.83 21.60
N GLU A 104 1.80 33.18 21.71
CA GLU A 104 2.46 34.13 20.81
C GLU A 104 2.71 33.46 19.45
N GLN A 105 3.20 32.23 19.45
CA GLN A 105 3.41 31.44 18.23
C GLN A 105 2.13 31.28 17.40
N ALA A 106 1.01 30.93 18.04
CA ALA A 106 -0.27 30.77 17.35
C ALA A 106 -0.78 32.10 16.74
N ARG A 107 -0.55 33.21 17.44
CA ARG A 107 -0.95 34.54 16.96
C ARG A 107 -0.12 34.94 15.73
N GLU A 108 1.19 34.81 15.82
CA GLU A 108 2.12 35.16 14.73
C GLU A 108 1.88 34.27 13.50
N LEU A 109 1.62 32.97 13.70
CA LEU A 109 1.30 32.04 12.62
C LEU A 109 0.07 32.50 11.82
N ILE A 110 -1.01 32.90 12.49
CA ILE A 110 -2.23 33.38 11.82
C ILE A 110 -1.96 34.69 11.06
N VAL A 111 -1.12 35.58 11.61
CA VAL A 111 -0.74 36.83 10.94
C VAL A 111 0.02 36.51 9.64
N ARG A 112 1.08 35.71 9.70
CA ARG A 112 1.88 35.35 8.52
C ARG A 112 1.09 34.61 7.45
N LEU A 113 0.22 33.67 7.85
CA LEU A 113 -0.62 32.95 6.89
C LEU A 113 -1.64 33.87 6.18
N LYS A 114 -2.13 34.92 6.85
CA LYS A 114 -2.99 35.94 6.23
C LYS A 114 -2.22 36.87 5.30
N GLU A 115 -1.00 37.26 5.67
CA GLU A 115 -0.12 38.08 4.84
C GLU A 115 0.22 37.35 3.52
N GLU A 116 0.49 36.05 3.60
CA GLU A 116 0.75 35.16 2.46
C GLU A 116 -0.53 34.68 1.74
N LYS A 117 -1.73 35.08 2.21
CA LYS A 117 -3.04 34.72 1.64
C LYS A 117 -3.30 33.22 1.52
N ILE A 118 -2.76 32.44 2.47
CA ILE A 118 -3.00 30.99 2.56
C ILE A 118 -4.34 30.71 3.26
N ILE A 119 -4.80 31.64 4.11
CA ILE A 119 -6.11 31.68 4.78
C ILE A 119 -6.68 33.09 4.82
#